data_AF-A0A101BBV2-F1
#
_entry.id   AF-A0A101BBV2-F1
#
_cell.length_a   1.000
_cell.length_b   1.000
_cell.length_c   1.000
_cell.angle_alpha   90.00
_cell.angle_beta   90.00
_cell.angle_gamma   90.00
#
_symmetry.space_group_name_H-M   'P 1'
#
loop_
_entity.id
_entity.type
_entity.pdbx_description
1 polymer ?
#
loop_
_entity_poly.entity_id
_entity_poly.type
_entity_poly.pdbx_seq_one_letter_code
_entity_poly.pdbx_strand_id
1 'polypeptide(L)'
;MYTNEFPEETLRINFEHWLCEAIRTGVRNAHLQPLTPLSAQTWHAIDEVADAAAAVGGQSAHVTRLQDVVLAAREQFAHQLDGTQRTPEMLIERAAS
;
A
#
# COMPACT_ATOMS: atom_id res chain seq x y z
N MET A 1 -23.68 11.18 -9.88
CA MET A 1 -22.72 10.06 -9.80
C MET A 1 -21.92 10.27 -8.53
N TYR A 2 -22.09 9.42 -7.51
CA TYR A 2 -21.14 9.36 -6.41
C TYR A 2 -19.95 8.55 -6.93
N THR A 3 -18.80 9.20 -7.15
CA THR A 3 -17.58 8.45 -7.41
C THR A 3 -17.26 7.72 -6.12
N ASN A 4 -17.27 6.39 -6.15
CA ASN A 4 -16.82 5.51 -5.06
C ASN A 4 -15.29 5.57 -4.94
N GLU A 5 -14.72 6.77 -5.01
CA GLU A 5 -13.31 7.02 -4.88
C GLU A 5 -13.08 7.49 -3.46
N PHE A 6 -12.41 6.66 -2.66
CA PHE A 6 -11.90 7.11 -1.37
C PHE A 6 -10.96 8.30 -1.63
N PRO A 7 -11.01 9.37 -0.82
CA PRO A 7 -10.09 10.49 -0.97
C PRO A 7 -8.64 9.97 -0.96
N GLU A 8 -7.82 10.45 -1.90
CA GLU A 8 -6.38 10.10 -1.97
C GLU A 8 -5.69 10.29 -0.60
N GLU A 9 -6.10 11.34 0.12
CA GLU A 9 -5.66 11.61 1.48
C GLU A 9 -5.99 10.46 2.46
N THR A 10 -7.19 9.89 2.37
CA THR A 10 -7.59 8.73 3.18
C THR A 10 -6.73 7.50 2.84
N LEU A 11 -6.45 7.26 1.56
CA LEU A 11 -5.56 6.18 1.13
C LEU A 11 -4.15 6.36 1.69
N ARG A 12 -3.61 7.59 1.62
CA ARG A 12 -2.28 7.93 2.13
C ARG A 12 -2.20 7.75 3.66
N ILE A 13 -3.19 8.26 4.39
CA ILE A 13 -3.26 8.10 5.86
C ILE A 13 -3.28 6.62 6.24
N ASN A 14 -4.12 5.83 5.56
CA ASN A 14 -4.24 4.40 5.83
C ASN A 14 -2.96 3.64 5.50
N PHE A 15 -2.34 3.92 4.35
CA PHE A 15 -1.07 3.31 3.96
C PHE A 15 0.03 3.61 4.98
N GLU A 16 0.25 4.89 5.32
CA GLU A 16 1.31 5.29 6.26
C GLU A 16 1.07 4.71 7.66
N HIS A 17 -0.19 4.66 8.11
CA HIS A 17 -0.54 4.02 9.38
C HIS A 17 -0.12 2.55 9.41
N TRP A 18 -0.55 1.77 8.41
CA TRP A 18 -0.26 0.34 8.37
C TRP A 18 1.21 0.02 8.10
N LEU A 19 1.89 0.83 7.29
CA LEU A 19 3.33 0.74 7.08
C LEU A 19 4.10 0.97 8.39
N CYS A 20 3.75 2.00 9.16
CA CYS A 20 4.35 2.26 10.46
C CYS A 20 4.08 1.13 11.46
N GLU A 21 2.85 0.60 11.49
CA GLU A 21 2.50 -0.53 12.35
C GLU A 21 3.28 -1.81 11.99
N ALA A 22 3.46 -2.09 10.70
CA ALA A 22 4.27 -3.21 10.22
C ALA A 22 5.74 -3.08 10.66
N ILE A 23 6.34 -1.89 10.52
CA ILE A 23 7.72 -1.62 10.98
C ILE A 23 7.82 -1.75 12.51
N ARG A 24 6.84 -1.23 13.25
CA ARG A 24 6.87 -1.16 14.71
C ARG A 24 6.68 -2.53 15.37
N THR A 25 5.83 -3.38 14.78
CA THR A 25 5.37 -4.62 15.42
C THR A 25 5.81 -5.90 14.72
N GLY A 26 6.17 -5.82 13.43
CA GLY A 26 6.39 -7.00 12.59
C GLY A 26 5.12 -7.83 12.34
N VAL A 27 3.94 -7.28 12.60
CA VAL A 27 2.65 -7.99 12.44
C VAL A 27 2.06 -7.76 11.05
N ARG A 28 1.54 -8.85 10.47
CA ARG A 28 0.85 -8.86 9.18
C ARG A 28 -0.59 -8.39 9.32
N ASN A 29 -1.02 -7.53 8.41
CA ASN A 29 -2.30 -6.83 8.50
C ASN A 29 -3.19 -7.04 7.26
N ALA A 30 -2.84 -7.95 6.35
CA ALA A 30 -3.67 -8.30 5.18
C ALA A 30 -5.12 -8.74 5.52
N HIS A 31 -5.38 -9.21 6.74
CA HIS A 31 -6.75 -9.54 7.17
C HIS A 31 -7.68 -8.31 7.24
N LEU A 32 -7.14 -7.09 7.18
CA LEU A 32 -7.89 -5.84 7.16
C LEU A 32 -8.32 -5.43 5.73
N GLN A 33 -8.16 -6.31 4.74
CA GLN A 33 -8.40 -6.06 3.31
C GLN A 33 -9.84 -5.75 2.85
N PRO A 34 -10.91 -5.90 3.64
CA PRO A 34 -12.15 -5.19 3.29
C PRO A 34 -12.34 -3.90 4.11
N LEU A 35 -11.62 -3.73 5.22
CA LEU A 35 -11.83 -2.62 6.16
C LEU A 35 -11.00 -1.39 5.82
N THR A 36 -9.86 -1.59 5.16
CA THR A 36 -8.99 -0.50 4.71
C THR A 36 -8.95 -0.49 3.18
N PRO A 37 -9.19 0.66 2.53
CA PRO A 37 -9.27 0.80 1.08
C PRO A 37 -7.90 0.72 0.35
N LEU A 38 -7.03 -0.23 0.70
CA LEU A 38 -5.77 -0.48 -0.01
C LEU A 38 -5.92 -1.66 -0.95
N SER A 39 -5.19 -1.65 -2.07
CA SER A 39 -5.17 -2.77 -3.02
C SER A 39 -4.52 -4.01 -2.39
N ALA A 40 -4.84 -5.19 -2.91
CA ALA A 40 -4.22 -6.44 -2.48
C ALA A 40 -2.69 -6.40 -2.63
N GLN A 41 -2.18 -5.75 -3.68
CA GLN A 41 -0.74 -5.60 -3.91
C GLN A 41 -0.08 -4.68 -2.87
N THR A 42 -0.72 -3.56 -2.53
CA THR A 42 -0.22 -2.66 -1.48
C THR A 42 -0.18 -3.35 -0.12
N TRP A 43 -1.21 -4.14 0.20
CA TRP A 43 -1.22 -4.93 1.41
C TRP A 43 -0.14 -6.01 1.44
N HIS A 44 0.11 -6.68 0.32
CA HIS A 44 1.20 -7.64 0.22
C HIS A 44 2.55 -6.98 0.51
N ALA A 45 2.79 -5.79 -0.03
CA ALA A 45 4.03 -5.06 0.25
C ALA A 45 4.16 -4.63 1.73
N ILE A 46 3.06 -4.26 2.39
CA ILE A 46 3.06 -3.98 3.84
C ILE A 46 3.40 -5.24 4.65
N ASP A 47 2.89 -6.40 4.25
CA ASP A 47 3.22 -7.67 4.92
C ASP A 47 4.69 -8.06 4.71
N GLU A 48 5.29 -7.77 3.55
CA GLU A 48 6.73 -7.95 3.34
C GLU A 48 7.56 -7.04 4.25
N VAL A 49 7.11 -5.80 4.49
CA VAL A 49 7.74 -4.89 5.47
C VAL A 49 7.66 -5.49 6.87
N ALA A 50 6.52 -6.07 7.25
CA ALA A 50 6.36 -6.73 8.54
C ALA A 50 7.33 -7.93 8.69
N ASP A 51 7.46 -8.76 7.66
CA ASP A 51 8.40 -9.88 7.64
C ASP A 51 9.86 -9.41 7.74
N ALA A 52 10.22 -8.33 7.03
CA ALA A 52 11.54 -7.72 7.10
C ALA A 52 11.81 -7.15 8.50
N ALA A 53 10.85 -6.44 9.07
CA ALA A 53 10.95 -5.83 10.40
C ALA A 53 11.12 -6.89 11.50
N ALA A 54 10.35 -7.99 11.42
CA ALA A 54 10.49 -9.13 12.33
C ALA A 54 11.87 -9.78 12.25
N ALA A 55 12.50 -9.78 11.07
CA ALA A 55 13.84 -10.33 10.86
C ALA A 55 14.99 -9.41 11.32
N VAL A 56 14.73 -8.14 11.66
CA VAL A 56 15.83 -7.17 11.90
C VAL A 56 16.68 -7.51 13.11
N GLY A 57 16.12 -8.01 14.22
CA GLY A 57 16.86 -8.65 15.34
C GLY A 57 18.14 -7.97 15.88
N GLY A 58 18.44 -6.72 15.51
CA GLY A 58 19.65 -5.97 15.87
C GLY A 58 20.83 -6.00 14.87
N GLN A 59 20.74 -6.59 13.67
CA GLN A 59 21.88 -6.59 12.72
C GLN A 59 21.75 -5.55 11.60
N SER A 60 22.83 -4.79 11.37
CA SER A 60 22.91 -3.68 10.39
C SER A 60 22.54 -4.10 8.96
N ALA A 61 22.91 -5.31 8.51
CA ALA A 61 22.54 -5.82 7.18
C ALA A 61 21.03 -6.04 7.02
N HIS A 62 20.31 -6.36 8.10
CA HIS A 62 18.85 -6.46 8.08
C HIS A 62 18.16 -5.10 8.08
N VAL A 63 18.83 -4.05 8.57
CA VAL A 63 18.33 -2.66 8.49
C VAL A 63 18.32 -2.15 7.04
N THR A 64 19.38 -2.41 6.26
CA THR A 64 19.39 -2.08 4.82
C THR A 64 18.28 -2.81 4.08
N ARG A 65 18.12 -4.12 4.33
CA ARG A 65 17.02 -4.89 3.75
C ARG A 65 15.64 -4.31 4.11
N LEU A 66 15.43 -3.89 5.35
CA LEU A 66 14.17 -3.26 5.75
C LEU A 66 13.94 -1.95 4.97
N GLN A 67 14.97 -1.13 4.77
CA GLN A 67 14.86 0.11 4.00
C GLN A 67 14.44 -0.15 2.55
N ASP A 68 15.04 -1.15 1.91
CA ASP A 68 14.70 -1.54 0.53
C ASP A 68 13.23 -1.99 0.41
N VAL A 69 12.76 -2.81 1.37
CA VAL A 69 11.37 -3.31 1.37
C VAL A 69 10.37 -2.19 1.67
N VAL A 70 10.70 -1.24 2.55
CA VAL A 70 9.88 -0.05 2.81
C VAL A 70 9.78 0.84 1.57
N LEU A 71 10.87 1.00 0.82
CA LEU A 71 10.86 1.74 -0.44
C LEU A 71 9.95 1.07 -1.47
N ALA A 72 10.08 -0.25 -1.65
CA ALA A 72 9.24 -1.02 -2.55
C ALA A 72 7.75 -0.91 -2.19
N ALA A 73 7.39 -0.92 -0.89
CA ALA A 73 6.02 -0.73 -0.46
C ALA A 73 5.46 0.66 -0.81
N ARG A 74 6.30 1.70 -0.72
CA ARG A 74 5.92 3.08 -1.11
C ARG A 74 5.72 3.21 -2.62
N GLU A 75 6.57 2.57 -3.42
CA GLU A 75 6.43 2.53 -4.87
C GLU A 75 5.14 1.81 -5.29
N GLN A 76 4.84 0.67 -4.66
CA GLN A 76 3.58 -0.05 -4.91
C GLN A 76 2.35 0.78 -4.55
N PHE A 77 2.41 1.56 -3.47
CA PHE A 77 1.34 2.49 -3.10
C PHE A 77 1.21 3.64 -4.11
N ALA A 78 2.33 4.21 -4.59
CA ALA A 78 2.31 5.24 -5.63
C ALA A 78 1.64 4.71 -6.92
N HIS A 79 1.95 3.47 -7.33
CA HIS A 79 1.28 2.83 -8.46
C HIS A 79 -0.23 2.62 -8.25
N GLN A 80 -0.67 2.36 -7.02
CA GLN A 80 -2.11 2.33 -6.72
C GLN A 80 -2.74 3.70 -6.93
N LEU A 81 -2.11 4.78 -6.46
CA LEU A 81 -2.62 6.14 -6.65
C LEU A 81 -2.66 6.54 -8.14
N ASP A 82 -1.60 6.26 -8.90
CA ASP A 82 -1.55 6.51 -10.34
C ASP A 82 -2.60 5.67 -11.10
N GLY A 83 -2.81 4.43 -10.66
CA GLY A 83 -3.84 3.53 -11.20
C GLY A 83 -5.25 4.06 -10.93
N THR A 84 -5.52 4.59 -9.74
CA THR A 84 -6.80 5.26 -9.45
C THR A 84 -7.01 6.49 -10.34
N GLN A 85 -5.94 7.24 -10.65
CA GLN A 85 -6.01 8.41 -11.54
C GLN A 85 -6.17 8.10 -13.04
N ARG A 86 -5.76 6.90 -13.52
CA ARG A 86 -5.96 6.48 -14.92
C ARG A 86 -7.30 5.78 -15.19
N THR A 87 -8.03 5.40 -14.15
CA THR A 87 -9.33 4.73 -14.28
C THR A 87 -10.54 5.65 -14.61
N PRO A 88 -10.48 7.01 -14.59
CA PRO A 88 -11.58 7.85 -15.07
C PRO A 88 -11.70 7.98 -16.60
N GLU A 89 -10.62 7.80 -17.37
CA GLU A 89 -10.63 8.21 -18.80
C GLU A 89 -11.09 7.12 -19.78
N MET A 90 -11.02 5.84 -19.42
CA MET A 90 -11.36 4.75 -20.37
C MET A 90 -12.87 4.41 -20.46
N LEU A 91 -13.75 5.08 -19.71
CA LEU A 91 -15.20 4.80 -19.74
C LEU A 91 -16.04 5.78 -20.57
N ILE A 92 -15.44 6.82 -21.17
CA ILE A 92 -16.20 7.83 -21.94
C ILE A 92 -16.24 7.53 -23.45
N GLU A 93 -15.29 6.76 -24.02
CA GLU A 93 -15.23 6.55 -25.48
C GLU A 93 -16.13 5.44 -26.04
N ARG A 94 -16.95 4.77 -25.22
CA ARG A 94 -17.75 3.62 -25.68
C ARG A 94 -19.27 3.80 -25.63
N ALA A 95 -19.73 5.04 -25.50
CA ALA A 95 -21.16 5.40 -25.59
C ALA A 95 -21.49 6.33 -26.78
N ALA A 96 -20.64 6.35 -27.81
CA ALA A 96 -20.91 7.00 -29.08
C ALA A 96 -20.44 6.11 -30.24
N SER A 97 -21.14 5.01 -30.47
CA SER A 97 -21.16 4.28 -31.76
C SER A 97 -22.47 3.54 -31.90
#